data_AF-A0A931H0L1-F1
#
_entry.id   AF-A0A931H0L1-F1
#
_cell.length_a   1.000
_cell.length_b   1.000
_cell.length_c   1.000
_cell.angle_alpha   90.00
_cell.angle_beta   90.00
_cell.angle_gamma   90.00
#
_symmetry.space_group_name_H-M   'P 1'
#
loop_
_entity.id
_entity.type
_entity.pdbx_description
1 polymer ?
#
loop_
_entity_poly.entity_id
_entity_poly.type
_entity_poly.pdbx_seq_one_letter_code
_entity_poly.pdbx_strand_id
1 'polypeptide(L)'
;MKYIPNEAWDDFTNQYISGDLCDIAQGLVTTLILIVPEARVDTFKNSKLFNDMRQDYYNLVKQYTDIKISRPDGITMSIVTKEDFEGKSKGSWYNFFR
;
A
#
# COMPACT_ATOMS: atom_id res chain seq x y z
N MET A 1 17.77 -9.25 2.53
CA MET A 1 16.73 -8.21 2.30
C MET A 1 16.75 -7.28 3.50
N LYS A 2 16.80 -5.95 3.31
CA LYS A 2 16.72 -5.02 4.45
C LYS A 2 15.25 -4.73 4.71
N TYR A 3 14.87 -4.64 5.99
CA TYR A 3 13.54 -4.17 6.37
C TYR A 3 13.49 -2.65 6.22
N ILE A 4 12.30 -2.12 5.91
CA ILE A 4 12.05 -0.66 5.94
C ILE A 4 12.10 -0.23 7.42
N PRO A 5 12.91 0.76 7.81
CA PRO A 5 12.92 1.27 9.17
C PRO A 5 11.59 1.90 9.57
N ASN A 6 11.21 1.77 10.85
CA ASN A 6 9.95 2.34 11.36
C ASN A 6 9.87 3.85 11.13
N GLU A 7 10.94 4.61 11.36
CA GLU A 7 10.96 6.07 11.16
C GLU A 7 10.56 6.46 9.73
N ALA A 8 11.10 5.77 8.72
CA ALA A 8 10.78 6.04 7.32
C ALA A 8 9.35 5.60 6.96
N TRP A 9 8.82 4.59 7.66
CA TRP A 9 7.43 4.17 7.53
C TRP A 9 6.47 5.17 8.18
N ASP A 10 6.81 5.64 9.38
CA ASP A 10 6.06 6.62 10.13
C ASP A 10 6.01 7.95 9.38
N ASP A 11 7.12 8.39 8.77
CA ASP A 11 7.16 9.56 7.90
C ASP A 11 6.22 9.42 6.69
N PHE A 12 6.26 8.28 6.00
CA PHE A 12 5.38 8.00 4.87
C PHE A 12 3.91 8.01 5.31
N THR A 13 3.58 7.31 6.39
CA THR A 13 2.20 7.22 6.87
C THR A 13 1.68 8.56 7.37
N ASN A 14 2.49 9.37 8.06
CA ASN A 14 2.17 10.75 8.47
C ASN A 14 1.81 11.66 7.29
N GLN A 15 2.49 11.50 6.15
CA GLN A 15 2.24 12.30 4.95
C GLN A 15 0.91 11.96 4.26
N TYR A 16 0.43 10.73 4.38
CA TYR A 16 -0.76 10.24 3.65
C TYR A 16 -1.92 9.80 4.54
N ILE A 17 -1.96 10.16 5.82
CA ILE A 17 -3.03 9.72 6.74
C ILE A 17 -4.43 10.07 6.19
N SER A 18 -5.12 9.02 5.76
CA SER A 18 -6.58 8.83 5.75
C SER A 18 -6.84 7.49 6.46
N GLY A 19 -8.03 7.28 7.03
CA GLY A 19 -8.42 6.11 7.85
C GLY A 19 -8.47 4.75 7.14
N ASP A 20 -7.67 4.61 6.09
CA ASP A 20 -7.79 3.76 4.93
C ASP A 20 -6.45 3.12 4.53
N LEU A 21 -5.34 3.55 5.17
CA LEU A 21 -4.03 2.91 5.09
C LEU A 21 -3.91 1.88 6.22
N CYS A 22 -4.08 0.60 5.91
CA CYS A 22 -3.77 -0.47 6.85
C CYS A 22 -2.40 -1.08 6.54
N ASP A 23 -1.66 -1.37 7.61
CA ASP A 23 -0.25 -1.74 7.64
C ASP A 23 0.17 -2.85 6.68
N ILE A 24 1.42 -2.72 6.21
CA ILE A 24 2.07 -3.66 5.31
C ILE A 24 2.31 -4.98 6.02
N ALA A 25 1.59 -5.97 5.50
CA ALA A 25 1.93 -7.36 5.48
C ALA A 25 3.38 -7.69 5.10
N GLN A 26 4.22 -8.08 6.06
CA GLN A 26 5.51 -8.70 5.74
C GLN A 26 5.29 -10.05 5.03
N GLY A 27 5.40 -10.03 3.70
CA GLY A 27 5.47 -11.22 2.85
C GLY A 27 6.39 -11.00 1.66
N LEU A 28 6.24 -9.87 0.98
CA LEU A 28 7.17 -9.27 0.01
C LEU A 28 6.83 -7.76 -0.05
N VAL A 29 7.68 -6.92 0.55
CA VAL A 29 7.83 -5.43 0.52
C VAL A 29 7.32 -4.59 -0.67
N THR A 30 6.68 -5.15 -1.70
CA THR A 30 6.28 -4.43 -2.92
C THR A 30 4.79 -4.14 -3.01
N THR A 31 4.00 -4.49 -1.98
CA THR A 31 2.54 -4.34 -2.02
C THR A 31 2.07 -3.29 -1.03
N LEU A 32 1.37 -2.27 -1.54
CA LEU A 32 0.63 -1.28 -0.76
C LEU A 32 -0.86 -1.52 -0.94
N ILE A 33 -1.59 -1.63 0.16
CA ILE A 33 -3.04 -1.84 0.16
C ILE A 33 -3.70 -0.55 0.62
N LEU A 34 -4.62 -0.05 -0.19
CA LEU A 34 -5.41 1.15 0.06
C LEU A 34 -6.86 0.74 0.19
N ILE A 35 -7.42 0.94 1.38
CA ILE A 35 -8.86 0.76 1.60
C ILE A 35 -9.52 2.07 1.19
N VAL A 36 -10.57 2.06 0.39
CA VAL A 36 -11.24 3.31 -0.04
C VAL A 36 -12.75 3.04 -0.06
N PRO A 37 -13.61 3.99 0.35
CA PRO A 37 -15.05 3.83 0.15
C PRO A 37 -15.39 3.53 -1.30
N GLU A 38 -16.27 2.56 -1.55
CA GLU A 38 -16.59 2.08 -2.90
C GLU A 38 -16.89 3.21 -3.89
N ALA A 39 -17.70 4.19 -3.47
CA ALA A 39 -18.10 5.34 -4.28
C ALA A 39 -16.93 6.23 -4.76
N ARG A 40 -15.72 6.06 -4.20
CA ARG A 40 -14.53 6.86 -4.51
C ARG A 40 -13.46 6.07 -5.26
N VAL A 41 -13.61 4.77 -5.46
CA VAL A 41 -12.56 3.91 -6.03
C VAL A 41 -12.09 4.39 -7.40
N ASP A 42 -13.01 4.63 -8.33
CA ASP A 42 -12.65 5.00 -9.70
C ASP A 42 -12.08 6.41 -9.80
N THR A 43 -12.61 7.36 -9.03
CA THR A 43 -12.06 8.71 -8.94
C THR A 43 -10.67 8.70 -8.32
N PHE A 44 -10.45 7.85 -7.30
CA PHE A 44 -9.18 7.77 -6.61
C PHE A 44 -8.09 7.12 -7.46
N LYS A 45 -8.39 6.03 -8.18
CA LYS A 45 -7.46 5.35 -9.12
C LYS A 45 -6.86 6.29 -10.17
N ASN A 46 -7.65 7.27 -10.61
CA ASN A 46 -7.25 8.23 -11.64
C ASN A 46 -6.76 9.56 -11.05
N SER A 47 -6.71 9.67 -9.71
CA SER A 47 -6.33 10.91 -9.05
C SER A 47 -4.83 11.16 -9.12
N LYS A 48 -4.44 12.44 -9.09
CA LYS A 48 -3.04 12.83 -8.93
C LYS A 48 -2.46 12.25 -7.63
N LEU A 49 -3.24 12.26 -6.55
CA LEU A 49 -2.86 11.72 -5.25
C LEU A 49 -2.43 10.24 -5.32
N PHE A 50 -3.17 9.41 -6.05
CA PHE A 50 -2.82 8.00 -6.23
C PHE A 50 -1.47 7.82 -6.95
N ASN A 51 -1.21 8.62 -7.98
CA ASN A 51 0.06 8.57 -8.71
C ASN A 51 1.23 9.06 -7.84
N ASP A 52 1.03 10.14 -7.07
CA ASP A 52 2.03 10.67 -6.15
C ASP A 52 2.37 9.62 -5.07
N MET A 53 1.36 9.02 -4.43
CA MET A 53 1.54 7.93 -3.45
C MET A 53 2.30 6.73 -4.04
N ARG A 54 1.98 6.33 -5.28
CA ARG A 54 2.68 5.23 -5.95
C ARG A 54 4.17 5.51 -6.11
N GLN A 55 4.50 6.72 -6.56
CA GLN A 55 5.88 7.13 -6.80
C GLN A 55 6.67 7.22 -5.49
N ASP A 56 6.06 7.76 -4.44
CA ASP A 56 6.69 7.94 -3.13
C ASP A 56 6.86 6.60 -2.41
N TYR A 57 5.88 5.70 -2.49
CA TYR A 57 6.01 4.34 -1.97
C TYR A 57 7.11 3.55 -2.70
N TYR A 58 7.18 3.64 -4.04
CA TYR A 58 8.29 3.05 -4.79
C TYR A 58 9.65 3.62 -4.36
N ASN A 59 9.74 4.94 -4.18
CA ASN A 59 10.96 5.61 -3.75
C ASN A 59 11.40 5.19 -2.35
N LEU A 60 10.46 4.89 -1.45
CA LEU A 60 10.72 4.30 -0.15
C LEU A 60 11.24 2.86 -0.28
N VAL A 61 10.47 1.99 -0.93
CA VAL A 61 10.77 0.55 -1.03
C VAL A 61 12.12 0.30 -1.69
N LYS A 62 12.43 0.96 -2.81
CA LYS A 62 13.67 0.72 -3.58
C LYS A 62 14.97 0.98 -2.79
N GLN A 63 14.91 1.77 -1.72
CA GLN A 63 16.08 2.04 -0.86
C GLN A 63 16.44 0.84 0.03
N TYR A 64 15.44 0.02 0.36
CA TYR A 64 15.58 -1.06 1.34
C TYR A 64 15.47 -2.46 0.71
N THR A 65 15.23 -2.54 -0.59
CA THR A 65 15.02 -3.79 -1.31
C THR A 65 16.00 -3.97 -2.46
N ASP A 66 16.21 -5.22 -2.90
CA ASP A 66 17.02 -5.50 -4.09
C ASP A 66 16.33 -4.89 -5.33
N ILE A 67 17.11 -4.37 -6.28
CA ILE A 67 16.62 -3.84 -7.57
C ILE A 67 15.86 -4.89 -8.38
N LYS A 68 16.11 -6.19 -8.13
CA LYS A 68 15.34 -7.29 -8.71
C LYS A 68 13.92 -7.41 -8.14
N ILE A 69 13.68 -6.82 -6.97
CA ILE A 69 12.41 -6.88 -6.23
C ILE A 69 11.62 -5.58 -6.43
N SER A 70 12.25 -4.42 -6.27
CA SER A 70 11.60 -3.10 -6.45
C SER A 70 11.78 -2.57 -7.87
N ARG A 71 11.00 -3.11 -8.80
CA ARG A 71 10.84 -2.48 -10.10
C ARG A 71 9.59 -1.58 -10.10
N PRO A 72 9.56 -0.48 -10.88
CA PRO A 72 8.38 0.39 -10.95
C PRO A 72 7.08 -0.35 -11.33
N ASP A 73 7.19 -1.40 -12.14
CA ASP A 73 6.12 -2.32 -12.55
C ASP A 73 5.89 -3.47 -11.56
N GLY A 74 6.86 -3.75 -10.68
CA GLY A 74 6.77 -4.76 -9.62
C GLY A 74 6.12 -4.27 -8.32
N ILE A 75 5.90 -2.96 -8.18
CA ILE A 75 5.12 -2.39 -7.07
C ILE A 75 3.64 -2.59 -7.35
N THR A 76 3.01 -3.40 -6.49
CA THR A 76 1.58 -3.67 -6.53
C THR A 76 0.86 -2.68 -5.62
N MET A 77 -0.10 -1.95 -6.18
CA MET A 77 -1.02 -1.15 -5.39
C MET A 77 -2.41 -1.72 -5.51
N SER A 78 -2.92 -2.26 -4.41
CA SER A 78 -4.26 -2.83 -4.35
C SER A 78 -5.21 -1.82 -3.74
N ILE A 79 -6.22 -1.39 -4.50
CA ILE A 79 -7.34 -0.60 -3.96
C ILE A 79 -8.48 -1.57 -3.67
N VAL A 80 -8.93 -1.60 -2.42
CA VAL A 80 -9.99 -2.49 -1.94
C VAL A 80 -11.08 -1.64 -1.30
N THR A 81 -12.35 -2.03 -1.47
CA THR A 81 -13.41 -1.33 -0.75
C THR A 81 -13.39 -1.73 0.72
N LYS A 82 -13.79 -0.82 1.60
CA LYS A 82 -13.89 -1.13 3.03
C LYS A 82 -14.81 -2.31 3.29
N GLU A 83 -15.93 -2.34 2.56
CA GLU A 83 -16.94 -3.37 2.62
C GLU A 83 -16.39 -4.74 2.19
N ASP A 84 -15.60 -4.78 1.12
CA ASP A 84 -14.93 -6.01 0.69
C ASP A 84 -13.90 -6.47 1.71
N PHE A 85 -13.07 -5.55 2.20
CA PHE A 85 -12.04 -5.86 3.18
C PHE A 85 -12.66 -6.43 4.46
N GLU A 86 -13.65 -5.75 5.04
CA GLU A 86 -14.35 -6.18 6.25
C GLU A 86 -15.10 -7.51 6.04
N GLY A 87 -15.76 -7.67 4.88
CA GLY A 87 -16.52 -8.87 4.55
C GLY A 87 -15.67 -10.13 4.30
N LYS A 88 -14.47 -9.98 3.72
CA LYS A 88 -13.62 -11.11 3.28
C LYS A 88 -12.46 -11.41 4.22
N SER A 89 -11.95 -10.42 4.96
CA SER A 89 -10.74 -10.58 5.79
C SER A 89 -10.98 -11.31 7.11
N LYS A 90 -12.23 -11.37 7.61
CA LYS A 90 -12.55 -11.73 9.01
C LYS A 90 -11.67 -10.97 10.03
N GLY A 91 -11.23 -9.75 9.68
CA GLY A 91 -10.33 -8.94 10.49
C GLY A 91 -8.83 -9.22 10.31
N SER A 92 -8.41 -10.03 9.32
CA SER A 92 -6.99 -10.27 9.02
C SER A 92 -6.68 -10.02 7.54
N TRP A 93 -5.80 -9.05 7.28
CA TRP A 93 -5.27 -8.78 5.95
C TRP A 93 -4.61 -10.01 5.31
N TYR A 94 -4.02 -10.89 6.13
CA TYR A 94 -3.31 -12.09 5.65
C TYR A 94 -4.26 -13.06 4.94
N ASN A 95 -5.52 -13.11 5.37
CA ASN A 95 -6.52 -13.97 4.77
C ASN A 95 -7.11 -13.38 3.48
N PHE A 96 -7.02 -12.07 3.28
CA PHE A 96 -7.63 -11.39 2.15
C PHE A 96 -6.79 -11.52 0.86
N PHE A 97 -5.45 -11.43 0.99
CA PHE A 97 -4.52 -11.39 -0.16
C PHE A 97 -3.75 -12.71 -0.37
N ARG A 98 -4.24 -13.82 0.19
CA ARG A 98 -3.68 -15.16 0.01
C ARG A 98 -4.38 -15.94 -1.08
#